data_AF-A0A819NZ02-F1
#
_entry.id   AF-A0A819NZ02-F1
#
_cell.length_a   1.000
_cell.length_b   1.000
_cell.length_c   1.000
_cell.angle_alpha   90.00
_cell.angle_beta   90.00
_cell.angle_gamma   90.00
#
_symmetry.space_group_name_H-M   'P 1'
#
loop_
_entity.id
_entity.type
_entity.pdbx_description
1 polymer ?
#
loop_
_entity_poly.entity_id
_entity_poly.type
_entity_poly.pdbx_seq_one_letter_code
_entity_poly.pdbx_strand_id
1 'polypeptide(L)'
;TAVVCPIIDVINDNDFSYLTGSDMTWGGFNWRLNFRWYPVPQREEIRRNNDHSLPLLSPTMAGGLFTIDRKYFYEIGAYDPGMEVWGGENLEMSFRIWQCGGKVLIHPCSHVGHVFRKQTPYTFPGGTGNVIYHNNKRLVEVWLDKYKDFIYTIIPELKRVDAGDVSERLALRERLKCKDFQWYLQNIYPESSMPVNFYHVGIILVYSKKNELRFDDLCMEANANSAVKLQKCSGNEKQIWNYNNETKQMKHVKSEQCMATDKTKSPGHLILVSCKQENNANQRWYLEQAVLT
;
A
#
# COMPACT_ATOMS: atom_id res chain seq x y z
N THR A 1 -2.26 13.97 20.56
CA THR A 1 -3.00 14.95 19.72
C THR A 1 -3.64 14.23 18.55
N ALA A 2 -4.77 14.72 18.04
CA ALA A 2 -5.46 14.14 16.88
C ALA A 2 -5.52 15.13 15.72
N VAL A 3 -5.44 14.61 14.50
CA VAL A 3 -5.68 15.32 13.24
C VAL A 3 -6.99 14.78 12.69
N VAL A 4 -7.95 15.67 12.43
CA VAL A 4 -9.33 15.27 12.16
C VAL A 4 -9.74 15.70 10.76
N CYS A 5 -10.15 14.72 9.96
CA CYS A 5 -10.69 14.87 8.62
C CYS A 5 -12.23 14.79 8.65
N PRO A 6 -12.93 15.53 7.77
CA PRO A 6 -14.36 15.34 7.55
C PRO A 6 -14.62 14.10 6.68
N ILE A 7 -15.87 13.63 6.63
CA ILE A 7 -16.36 12.89 5.47
C ILE A 7 -16.32 13.84 4.27
N ILE A 8 -15.71 13.37 3.18
CA ILE A 8 -15.61 14.13 1.94
C ILE A 8 -16.78 13.73 1.06
N ASP A 9 -17.75 14.62 0.97
CA ASP A 9 -18.90 14.45 0.08
C ASP A 9 -18.48 14.80 -1.36
N VAL A 10 -19.18 14.23 -2.34
CA VAL A 10 -18.87 14.42 -3.75
C VAL A 10 -19.74 15.53 -4.31
N ILE A 11 -19.10 16.57 -4.84
CA ILE A 11 -19.76 17.52 -5.73
C ILE A 11 -19.42 17.10 -7.16
N ASN A 12 -20.44 16.75 -7.95
CA ASN A 12 -20.25 16.31 -9.33
C ASN A 12 -19.64 17.42 -10.19
N ASP A 13 -18.62 17.09 -10.98
CA ASP A 13 -17.87 18.07 -11.78
C ASP A 13 -18.64 18.61 -13.00
N ASN A 14 -19.75 17.97 -13.40
CA ASN A 14 -20.55 18.36 -14.55
C ASN A 14 -21.77 19.21 -14.15
N ASP A 15 -22.54 18.75 -13.17
CA ASP A 15 -23.83 19.37 -12.79
C ASP A 15 -23.83 20.01 -11.39
N PHE A 16 -22.71 19.91 -10.65
CA PHE A 16 -22.56 20.42 -9.28
C PHE A 16 -23.58 19.86 -8.28
N SER A 17 -24.22 18.73 -8.59
CA SER A 17 -25.05 18.00 -7.63
C SER A 17 -24.22 17.52 -6.43
N TYR A 18 -24.82 17.57 -5.25
CA TYR A 18 -24.20 17.17 -3.99
C TYR A 18 -24.59 15.74 -3.63
N LEU A 19 -23.62 14.85 -3.54
CA LEU A 19 -23.78 13.46 -3.17
C LEU A 19 -23.02 13.20 -1.86
N THR A 20 -23.70 12.67 -0.87
CA THR A 20 -23.09 12.35 0.44
C THR A 20 -22.05 11.25 0.30
N GLY A 21 -20.89 11.45 0.89
CA GLY A 21 -19.84 10.46 1.05
C GLY A 21 -20.25 9.36 2.02
N SER A 22 -19.46 8.27 2.04
CA SER A 22 -19.74 7.11 2.87
C SER A 22 -18.95 7.14 4.18
N ASP A 23 -19.65 6.99 5.30
CA ASP A 23 -19.11 6.74 6.65
C ASP A 23 -18.54 5.31 6.81
N MET A 24 -18.79 4.44 5.84
CA MET A 24 -18.31 3.05 5.77
C MET A 24 -16.98 2.91 5.04
N THR A 25 -16.30 4.03 4.76
CA THR A 25 -14.98 4.02 4.12
C THR A 25 -13.92 4.72 4.96
N TRP A 26 -12.70 4.24 4.85
CA TRP A 26 -11.52 4.83 5.48
C TRP A 26 -10.37 4.98 4.48
N GLY A 27 -9.37 5.79 4.84
CA GLY A 27 -8.21 6.03 3.99
C GLY A 27 -7.11 5.00 4.20
N GLY A 28 -6.66 4.38 3.13
CA GLY A 28 -5.48 3.51 3.11
C GLY A 28 -4.61 3.76 1.88
N PHE A 29 -3.65 2.85 1.63
CA PHE A 29 -2.77 2.92 0.48
C PHE A 29 -2.39 1.53 -0.02
N ASN A 30 -2.11 1.43 -1.33
CA ASN A 30 -1.63 0.19 -1.94
C ASN A 30 -0.09 0.14 -1.98
N TRP A 31 0.47 -0.96 -2.50
CA TRP A 31 1.93 -1.16 -2.57
C TRP A 31 2.67 -0.13 -3.43
N ARG A 32 1.95 0.62 -4.27
CA ARG A 32 2.50 1.69 -5.08
C ARG A 32 2.43 3.06 -4.41
N LEU A 33 2.14 3.11 -3.11
CA LEU A 33 1.96 4.34 -2.33
C LEU A 33 0.88 5.27 -2.91
N ASN A 34 -0.15 4.68 -3.52
CA ASN A 34 -1.33 5.44 -3.95
C ASN A 34 -2.39 5.37 -2.86
N PHE A 35 -2.91 6.53 -2.47
CA PHE A 35 -4.06 6.61 -1.59
C PHE A 35 -5.29 5.94 -2.23
N ARG A 36 -6.04 5.20 -1.41
CA ARG A 36 -7.30 4.54 -1.79
C ARG A 36 -8.28 4.57 -0.64
N TRP A 37 -9.56 4.62 -0.99
CA TRP A 37 -10.64 4.37 -0.04
C TRP A 37 -10.88 2.87 0.05
N TYR A 38 -10.92 2.35 1.28
CA TYR A 38 -11.26 0.96 1.57
C TYR A 38 -12.50 0.90 2.46
N PRO A 39 -13.24 -0.21 2.45
CA PRO A 39 -14.26 -0.46 3.46
C PRO A 39 -13.66 -0.42 4.86
N VAL A 40 -14.41 0.13 5.82
CA VAL A 40 -14.03 0.11 7.23
C VAL A 40 -13.88 -1.36 7.69
N PRO A 41 -12.78 -1.72 8.37
CA PRO A 41 -12.60 -3.09 8.82
C PRO A 41 -13.41 -3.38 10.08
N GLN A 42 -13.78 -4.65 10.25
CA GLN A 42 -14.53 -5.13 11.41
C GLN A 42 -13.88 -4.75 12.75
N ARG A 43 -12.55 -4.64 12.81
CA ARG A 43 -11.82 -4.18 13.99
C ARG A 43 -12.25 -2.78 14.44
N GLU A 44 -12.42 -1.85 13.51
CA GLU A 44 -12.85 -0.48 13.82
C GLU A 44 -14.35 -0.40 14.12
N GLU A 45 -15.18 -1.26 13.51
CA GLU A 45 -16.60 -1.39 13.86
C GLU A 45 -16.77 -1.84 15.32
N ILE A 46 -16.04 -2.90 15.72
CA ILE A 46 -16.03 -3.41 17.10
C ILE A 46 -15.51 -2.35 18.07
N ARG A 47 -14.42 -1.65 17.74
CA ARG A 47 -13.86 -0.58 18.58
C ARG A 47 -14.88 0.53 18.85
N ARG A 48 -15.72 0.85 17.88
CA ARG A 48 -16.78 1.85 17.99
C ARG A 48 -18.08 1.29 18.57
N ASN A 49 -18.13 0.01 18.95
CA ASN A 49 -19.36 -0.65 19.39
C ASN A 49 -20.50 -0.51 18.37
N ASN A 50 -20.17 -0.54 17.07
CA ASN A 50 -21.08 -0.28 15.95
C ASN A 50 -21.78 1.09 15.99
N ASP A 51 -21.25 2.06 16.74
CA ASP A 51 -21.74 3.44 16.71
C ASP A 51 -21.00 4.24 15.62
N HIS A 52 -21.71 4.50 14.53
CA HIS A 52 -21.17 5.20 13.36
C HIS A 52 -21.06 6.71 13.56
N SER A 53 -21.54 7.27 14.68
CA SER A 53 -21.32 8.67 15.03
C SER A 53 -19.95 8.92 15.66
N LEU A 54 -19.28 7.86 16.14
CA LEU A 54 -17.96 7.96 16.77
C LEU A 54 -16.84 8.13 15.72
N PRO A 55 -15.79 8.92 16.01
CA PRO A 55 -14.65 9.08 15.13
C PRO A 55 -13.99 7.75 14.75
N LEU A 56 -13.68 7.63 13.47
CA LEU A 56 -13.02 6.48 12.85
C LEU A 56 -11.50 6.70 12.84
N LEU A 57 -10.71 5.74 13.34
CA LEU A 57 -9.25 5.82 13.21
C LEU A 57 -8.87 5.46 11.77
N SER A 58 -8.26 6.38 11.03
CA SER A 58 -7.87 6.15 9.64
C SER A 58 -6.35 5.97 9.53
N PRO A 59 -5.83 4.92 8.88
CA PRO A 59 -4.40 4.74 8.62
C PRO A 59 -3.80 5.97 7.93
N THR A 60 -4.49 6.46 6.92
CA THR A 60 -4.05 7.63 6.16
C THR A 60 -5.21 8.58 5.88
N MET A 61 -4.89 9.85 5.60
CA MET A 61 -5.85 10.83 5.11
C MET A 61 -5.71 11.08 3.60
N ALA A 62 -6.76 11.60 2.97
CA ALA A 62 -6.72 12.03 1.58
C ALA A 62 -5.78 13.24 1.38
N GLY A 63 -5.62 14.08 2.42
CA GLY A 63 -4.64 15.18 2.47
C GLY A 63 -5.23 16.57 2.25
N GLY A 64 -6.24 16.72 1.39
CA GLY A 64 -6.78 18.04 1.05
C GLY A 64 -7.62 18.72 2.14
N LEU A 65 -8.24 17.95 3.04
CA LEU A 65 -9.18 18.45 4.04
C LEU A 65 -8.90 17.81 5.39
N PHE A 66 -8.39 18.61 6.34
CA PHE A 66 -8.16 18.19 7.71
C PHE A 66 -8.06 19.41 8.63
N THR A 67 -8.17 19.16 9.93
CA THR A 67 -7.92 20.12 11.00
C THR A 67 -6.81 19.60 11.90
N ILE A 68 -5.90 20.48 12.28
CA ILE A 68 -4.77 20.17 13.15
C ILE A 68 -4.52 21.35 14.08
N ASP A 69 -4.14 21.06 15.32
CA ASP A 69 -3.64 22.11 16.22
C ASP A 69 -2.39 22.76 15.60
N ARG A 70 -2.39 24.10 15.55
CA ARG A 70 -1.31 24.86 14.89
C ARG A 70 0.04 24.58 15.54
N LYS A 71 0.10 24.51 16.87
CA LYS A 71 1.36 24.29 17.59
C LYS A 71 1.89 22.89 17.28
N TYR A 72 1.02 21.89 17.37
CA TYR A 72 1.34 20.51 17.02
C TYR A 72 1.83 20.39 15.57
N PHE A 73 1.19 21.04 14.60
CA PHE A 73 1.61 21.03 13.18
C PHE A 73 3.08 21.44 13.01
N TYR A 74 3.50 22.52 13.66
CA TYR A 74 4.90 22.97 13.60
C TYR A 74 5.84 22.13 14.48
N GLU A 75 5.38 21.64 15.64
CA GLU A 75 6.16 20.75 16.53
C GLU A 75 6.53 19.44 15.82
N ILE A 76 5.61 18.88 15.03
CA ILE A 76 5.92 17.69 14.21
C ILE A 76 6.59 18.05 12.89
N GLY A 77 6.98 19.31 12.64
CA GLY A 77 7.82 19.70 11.50
C GLY A 77 7.09 20.13 10.22
N ALA A 78 5.83 20.56 10.31
CA ALA A 78 5.01 21.07 9.19
C ALA A 78 4.97 20.09 8.00
N TYR A 79 4.87 20.56 6.76
CA TYR A 79 5.14 19.73 5.58
C TYR A 79 6.64 19.60 5.33
N ASP A 80 7.06 18.55 4.64
CA ASP A 80 8.43 18.44 4.13
C ASP A 80 8.66 19.53 3.05
N PRO A 81 9.54 20.52 3.31
CA PRO A 81 9.76 21.62 2.38
C PRO A 81 10.45 21.18 1.07
N GLY A 82 11.03 19.97 1.04
CA GLY A 82 11.59 19.40 -0.17
C GLY A 82 10.58 18.68 -1.05
N MET A 83 9.30 18.58 -0.66
CA MET A 83 8.26 18.08 -1.58
C MET A 83 7.86 19.14 -2.59
N GLU A 84 7.65 18.70 -3.82
CA GLU A 84 7.34 19.56 -4.96
C GLU A 84 5.87 19.42 -5.39
N VAL A 85 5.22 20.56 -5.63
CA VAL A 85 3.88 20.71 -6.25
C VAL A 85 2.76 19.88 -5.60
N TRP A 86 2.69 18.58 -5.88
CA TRP A 86 1.62 17.68 -5.44
C TRP A 86 2.02 16.20 -5.46
N GLY A 87 1.55 15.45 -4.48
CA GLY A 87 1.62 13.99 -4.42
C GLY A 87 2.50 13.50 -3.26
N GLY A 88 2.01 12.51 -2.52
CA GLY A 88 2.75 11.85 -1.44
C GLY A 88 2.70 12.58 -0.09
N GLU A 89 2.34 13.86 -0.05
CA GLU A 89 2.30 14.67 1.17
C GLU A 89 1.27 14.15 2.19
N ASN A 90 0.16 13.61 1.69
CA ASN A 90 -0.90 13.04 2.51
C ASN A 90 -0.44 11.77 3.24
N LEU A 91 0.36 10.93 2.58
CA LEU A 91 0.92 9.72 3.16
C LEU A 91 2.07 10.06 4.12
N GLU A 92 2.98 10.98 3.75
CA GLU A 92 4.09 11.42 4.60
C GLU A 92 3.57 11.92 5.95
N MET A 93 2.60 12.84 5.91
CA MET A 93 2.07 13.43 7.13
C MET A 93 1.28 12.40 7.94
N SER A 94 0.52 11.49 7.29
CA SER A 94 -0.18 10.40 7.98
C SER A 94 0.79 9.48 8.74
N PHE A 95 1.87 9.06 8.07
CA PHE A 95 2.89 8.19 8.64
C PHE A 95 3.59 8.87 9.81
N ARG A 96 3.98 10.13 9.64
CA ARG A 96 4.58 10.93 10.70
C ARG A 96 3.65 11.10 11.89
N ILE A 97 2.39 11.48 11.69
CA ILE A 97 1.42 11.64 12.77
C ILE A 97 1.31 10.35 13.58
N TRP A 98 1.09 9.21 12.92
CA TRP A 98 0.92 7.93 13.62
C TRP A 98 2.20 7.43 14.29
N GLN A 99 3.32 7.43 13.58
CA GLN A 99 4.59 6.93 14.11
C GLN A 99 5.11 7.81 15.26
N CYS A 100 4.80 9.11 15.29
CA CYS A 100 5.27 10.05 16.29
C CYS A 100 4.24 10.35 17.41
N GLY A 101 3.23 9.50 17.59
CA GLY A 101 2.34 9.52 18.76
C GLY A 101 1.03 10.31 18.62
N GLY A 102 0.74 10.82 17.42
CA GLY A 102 -0.55 11.39 17.07
C GLY A 102 -1.56 10.35 16.57
N LYS A 103 -2.71 10.83 16.11
CA LYS A 103 -3.78 10.02 15.51
C LYS A 103 -4.38 10.74 14.31
N VAL A 104 -4.74 10.00 13.26
CA VAL A 104 -5.53 10.52 12.13
C VAL A 104 -6.94 9.96 12.24
N LEU A 105 -7.94 10.84 12.26
CA LEU A 105 -9.34 10.49 12.47
C LEU A 105 -10.21 11.01 11.32
N ILE A 106 -11.26 10.27 10.97
CA ILE A 106 -12.39 10.79 10.18
C ILE A 106 -13.56 11.00 11.14
N HIS A 107 -14.10 12.21 11.20
CA HIS A 107 -15.26 12.51 12.04
C HIS A 107 -16.55 12.44 11.20
N PRO A 108 -17.44 11.47 11.46
CA PRO A 108 -18.59 11.20 10.61
C PRO A 108 -19.62 12.34 10.64
N CYS A 109 -19.78 13.05 11.75
CA CYS A 109 -20.70 14.20 11.80
C CYS A 109 -20.18 15.46 11.07
N SER A 110 -18.93 15.48 10.60
CA SER A 110 -18.37 16.62 9.88
C SER A 110 -18.31 16.29 8.39
N HIS A 111 -19.04 17.05 7.58
CA HIS A 111 -19.11 16.84 6.13
C HIS A 111 -18.58 18.05 5.39
N VAL A 112 -17.79 17.80 4.35
CA VAL A 112 -17.34 18.84 3.42
C VAL A 112 -17.42 18.32 1.99
N GLY A 113 -18.18 19.00 1.14
CA GLY A 113 -18.26 18.70 -0.28
C GLY A 113 -16.99 19.08 -1.04
N HIS A 114 -16.51 18.20 -1.91
CA HIS A 114 -15.35 18.41 -2.76
C HIS A 114 -15.66 18.05 -4.22
N VAL A 115 -15.22 18.89 -5.15
CA VAL A 115 -15.34 18.61 -6.60
C VAL A 115 -14.23 17.65 -7.03
N PHE A 116 -14.56 16.38 -7.20
CA PHE A 116 -13.60 15.38 -7.70
C PHE A 116 -13.47 15.50 -9.22
N ARG A 117 -12.29 15.91 -9.68
CA ARG A 117 -11.99 16.12 -11.10
C ARG A 117 -11.28 14.91 -11.69
N LYS A 118 -11.53 14.63 -12.96
CA LYS A 118 -10.81 13.55 -13.70
C LYS A 118 -9.35 13.89 -14.00
N GLN A 119 -9.00 15.18 -14.08
CA GLN A 119 -7.66 15.64 -14.40
C GLN A 119 -7.27 16.84 -13.54
N THR A 120 -5.99 16.92 -13.17
CA THR A 120 -5.44 18.06 -12.42
C THR A 120 -5.19 19.24 -13.35
N PRO A 121 -5.55 20.48 -12.96
CA PRO A 121 -5.36 21.67 -13.80
C PRO A 121 -3.92 22.22 -13.79
N TYR A 122 -3.00 21.62 -13.03
CA TYR A 122 -1.65 22.13 -12.82
C TYR A 122 -0.67 21.62 -13.88
N THR A 123 0.32 22.45 -14.21
CA THR A 123 1.49 22.04 -14.98
C THR A 123 2.56 21.47 -14.07
N PHE A 124 3.11 20.31 -14.42
CA PHE A 124 4.16 19.64 -13.66
C PHE A 124 5.49 19.77 -14.41
N PRO A 125 6.47 20.53 -13.89
CA PRO A 125 7.81 20.61 -14.48
C PRO A 125 8.41 19.20 -14.57
N GLY A 126 8.83 18.76 -15.76
CA GLY A 126 9.35 17.40 -15.96
C GLY A 126 8.31 16.28 -15.96
N GLY A 127 7.02 16.62 -15.93
CA GLY A 127 5.90 15.68 -15.96
C GLY A 127 5.46 15.20 -14.58
N THR A 128 4.16 14.90 -14.45
CA THR A 128 3.51 14.49 -13.19
C THR A 128 4.20 13.30 -12.52
N GLY A 129 4.69 12.35 -13.32
CA GLY A 129 5.39 11.17 -12.80
C GLY A 129 6.67 11.53 -12.04
N ASN A 130 7.51 12.42 -12.58
CA ASN A 130 8.80 12.72 -11.94
C ASN A 130 8.62 13.42 -10.58
N VAL A 131 7.70 14.37 -10.51
CA VAL A 131 7.34 15.08 -9.26
C VAL A 131 6.78 14.11 -8.21
N ILE A 132 5.84 13.25 -8.59
CA ILE A 132 5.27 12.26 -7.67
C ILE A 132 6.35 11.27 -7.21
N TYR A 133 7.21 10.81 -8.11
CA TYR A 133 8.31 9.91 -7.76
C TYR A 133 9.33 10.58 -6.84
N HIS A 134 9.63 11.86 -7.04
CA HIS A 134 10.50 12.63 -6.15
C HIS A 134 9.91 12.67 -4.73
N ASN A 135 8.67 13.12 -4.57
CA ASN A 135 8.00 13.22 -3.27
C ASN A 135 7.86 11.86 -2.60
N ASN A 136 7.44 10.83 -3.35
CA ASN A 136 7.34 9.47 -2.84
C ASN A 136 8.71 8.94 -2.41
N LYS A 137 9.79 9.25 -3.13
CA LYS A 137 11.14 8.82 -2.72
C LYS A 137 11.55 9.46 -1.39
N ARG A 138 11.27 10.76 -1.18
CA ARG A 138 11.52 11.44 0.09
C ARG A 138 10.76 10.77 1.24
N LEU A 139 9.48 10.49 1.05
CA LEU A 139 8.66 9.75 2.00
C LEU A 139 9.26 8.37 2.30
N VAL A 140 9.65 7.62 1.27
CA VAL A 140 10.20 6.26 1.38
C VAL A 140 11.49 6.25 2.19
N GLU A 141 12.41 7.16 1.90
CA GLU A 141 13.72 7.21 2.58
C GLU A 141 13.59 7.59 4.07
N VAL A 142 12.57 8.35 4.43
CA VAL A 142 12.40 8.84 5.81
C VAL A 142 11.51 7.93 6.66
N TRP A 143 10.41 7.41 6.11
CA TRP A 143 9.29 6.86 6.91
C TRP A 143 9.05 5.36 6.77
N LEU A 144 9.68 4.68 5.80
CA LEU A 144 9.38 3.27 5.49
C LEU A 144 10.45 2.27 5.93
N ASP A 145 11.56 2.72 6.53
CA ASP A 145 12.60 1.82 7.06
C ASP A 145 13.04 0.75 6.02
N LYS A 146 13.13 -0.51 6.45
CA LYS A 146 13.44 -1.67 5.59
C LYS A 146 12.42 -1.91 4.46
N TYR A 147 11.22 -1.34 4.55
CA TYR A 147 10.20 -1.49 3.50
C TYR A 147 10.51 -0.62 2.27
N LYS A 148 11.54 0.23 2.33
CA LYS A 148 12.02 0.95 1.14
C LYS A 148 12.46 0.00 0.03
N ASP A 149 13.12 -1.11 0.36
CA ASP A 149 13.55 -2.09 -0.63
C ASP A 149 12.36 -2.80 -1.30
N PHE A 150 11.29 -3.04 -0.53
CA PHE A 150 10.03 -3.54 -1.04
C PHE A 150 9.45 -2.54 -2.06
N ILE A 151 9.34 -1.27 -1.68
CA ILE A 151 8.79 -0.23 -2.55
C ILE A 151 9.64 -0.03 -3.80
N TYR A 152 10.97 -0.03 -3.69
CA TYR A 152 11.87 0.09 -4.84
C TYR A 152 11.85 -1.13 -5.77
N THR A 153 11.36 -2.27 -5.29
CA THR A 153 11.10 -3.43 -6.15
C THR A 153 9.79 -3.26 -6.90
N ILE A 154 8.74 -2.74 -6.25
CA ILE A 154 7.41 -2.54 -6.83
C ILE A 154 7.35 -1.31 -7.77
N ILE A 155 8.13 -0.27 -7.49
CA ILE A 155 8.24 0.97 -8.26
C ILE A 155 9.72 1.24 -8.59
N PRO A 156 10.32 0.52 -9.56
CA PRO A 156 11.73 0.68 -9.92
C PRO A 156 12.11 2.10 -10.35
N GLU A 157 11.15 2.90 -10.83
CA GLU A 157 11.32 4.30 -11.24
C GLU A 157 11.88 5.17 -10.10
N LEU A 158 11.49 4.89 -8.85
CA LEU A 158 12.00 5.60 -7.67
C LEU A 158 13.52 5.46 -7.50
N LYS A 159 14.14 4.39 -8.01
CA LYS A 159 15.60 4.24 -7.94
C LYS A 159 16.33 5.28 -8.81
N ARG A 160 15.68 5.77 -9.87
CA ARG A 160 16.27 6.69 -10.85
C ARG A 160 16.09 8.17 -10.52
N VAL A 161 15.13 8.50 -9.66
CA VAL A 161 14.84 9.87 -9.25
C VAL A 161 15.67 10.25 -8.05
N ASP A 162 16.18 11.47 -7.97
CA ASP A 162 16.87 11.96 -6.76
C ASP A 162 15.83 12.38 -5.71
N ALA A 163 16.04 12.02 -4.45
CA ALA A 163 15.21 12.47 -3.35
C ALA A 163 15.59 13.88 -2.88
N GLY A 164 16.79 14.36 -3.24
CA GLY A 164 17.41 15.52 -2.59
C GLY A 164 17.80 15.22 -1.14
N ASP A 165 18.14 16.27 -0.38
CA ASP A 165 18.52 16.11 1.01
C ASP A 165 17.29 15.86 1.91
N VAL A 166 17.35 14.78 2.69
CA VAL A 166 16.33 14.37 3.67
C VAL A 166 16.86 14.37 5.11
N SER A 167 18.09 14.85 5.33
CA SER A 167 18.78 14.80 6.63
C SER A 167 17.99 15.46 7.75
N GLU A 168 17.37 16.62 7.49
CA GLU A 168 16.53 17.29 8.50
C GLU A 168 15.28 16.48 8.87
N ARG A 169 14.69 15.77 7.90
CA ARG A 169 13.50 14.93 8.13
C ARG A 169 13.86 13.70 8.95
N LEU A 170 15.01 13.09 8.67
CA LEU A 170 15.55 12.00 9.48
C LEU A 170 15.84 12.46 10.93
N ALA A 171 16.54 13.59 11.09
CA ALA A 171 16.83 14.17 12.41
C ALA A 171 15.54 14.53 13.18
N LEU A 172 14.52 15.03 12.49
CA LEU A 172 13.20 15.26 13.08
C LEU A 172 12.57 13.97 13.61
N ARG A 173 12.57 12.89 12.80
CA ARG A 173 12.03 11.58 13.19
C ARG A 173 12.74 11.03 14.43
N GLU A 174 14.06 11.17 14.50
CA GLU A 174 14.86 10.79 15.66
C GLU A 174 14.52 11.63 16.91
N ARG A 175 14.46 12.97 16.78
CA ARG A 175 14.12 13.86 17.90
C ARG A 175 12.75 13.57 18.49
N LEU A 176 11.77 13.26 17.65
CA LEU A 176 10.41 12.92 18.06
C LEU A 176 10.28 11.47 18.58
N LYS A 177 11.35 10.66 18.50
CA LYS A 177 11.39 9.26 18.94
C LYS A 177 10.25 8.43 18.32
N CYS A 178 10.03 8.62 17.03
CA CYS A 178 8.95 7.97 16.33
C CYS A 178 9.15 6.46 16.27
N LYS A 179 8.05 5.71 16.22
CA LYS A 179 8.03 4.27 15.99
C LYS A 179 8.47 3.93 14.57
N ASP A 180 8.86 2.68 14.35
CA ASP A 180 9.19 2.19 13.02
C ASP A 180 7.92 1.87 12.19
N PHE A 181 8.11 1.69 10.88
CA PHE A 181 7.02 1.39 9.96
C PHE A 181 6.45 -0.02 10.17
N GLN A 182 7.24 -0.95 10.70
CA GLN A 182 6.73 -2.27 11.07
C GLN A 182 5.67 -2.16 12.17
N TRP A 183 5.92 -1.35 13.20
CA TRP A 183 4.95 -1.03 14.24
C TRP A 183 3.71 -0.39 13.65
N TYR A 184 3.86 0.54 12.69
CA TYR A 184 2.72 1.16 12.00
C TYR A 184 1.83 0.12 11.31
N LEU A 185 2.41 -0.80 10.52
CA LEU A 185 1.63 -1.86 9.87
C LEU A 185 0.98 -2.81 10.88
N GLN A 186 1.64 -3.11 11.99
CA GLN A 186 1.10 -4.04 12.99
C GLN A 186 -0.02 -3.44 13.84
N ASN A 187 0.05 -2.15 14.17
CA ASN A 187 -0.80 -1.54 15.18
C ASN A 187 -1.83 -0.56 14.60
N ILE A 188 -1.50 0.09 13.48
CA ILE A 188 -2.35 1.12 12.87
C ILE A 188 -3.06 0.58 11.64
N TYR A 189 -2.35 -0.14 10.77
CA TYR A 189 -2.91 -0.67 9.52
C TYR A 189 -2.70 -2.18 9.32
N PRO A 190 -3.16 -3.04 10.26
CA PRO A 190 -3.00 -4.49 10.15
C PRO A 190 -3.78 -5.10 8.98
N GLU A 191 -4.78 -4.39 8.46
CA GLU A 191 -5.55 -4.77 7.27
C GLU A 191 -4.86 -4.43 5.95
N SER A 192 -3.69 -3.79 5.99
CA SER A 192 -2.89 -3.54 4.80
C SER A 192 -2.58 -4.86 4.09
N SER A 193 -2.65 -4.84 2.76
CA SER A 193 -2.13 -5.94 1.96
C SER A 193 -0.60 -6.03 2.00
N MET A 194 0.09 -4.98 2.47
CA MET A 194 1.54 -4.97 2.59
C MET A 194 1.97 -5.95 3.70
N PRO A 195 2.82 -6.95 3.38
CA PRO A 195 3.20 -7.96 4.35
C PRO A 195 4.11 -7.36 5.43
N VAL A 196 3.76 -7.56 6.70
CA VAL A 196 4.59 -7.15 7.84
C VAL A 196 5.96 -7.82 7.81
N ASN A 197 6.01 -9.12 7.46
CA ASN A 197 7.24 -9.88 7.29
C ASN A 197 7.25 -10.50 5.90
N PHE A 198 8.32 -10.31 5.15
CA PHE A 198 8.54 -10.92 3.84
C PHE A 198 9.98 -11.43 3.74
N TYR A 199 10.16 -12.54 3.02
CA TYR A 199 11.50 -13.11 2.75
C TYR A 199 12.02 -12.69 1.38
N HIS A 200 11.13 -12.63 0.39
CA HIS A 200 11.43 -12.27 -0.99
C HIS A 200 10.31 -11.39 -1.55
N VAL A 201 10.68 -10.52 -2.49
CA VAL A 201 9.76 -9.65 -3.22
C VAL A 201 10.05 -9.84 -4.70
N GLY A 202 8.99 -9.92 -5.51
CA GLY A 202 9.09 -10.07 -6.95
C GLY A 202 7.80 -9.61 -7.62
N ILE A 203 7.84 -9.44 -8.93
CA ILE A 203 6.68 -9.00 -9.72
C ILE A 203 6.24 -10.16 -10.62
N ILE A 204 4.96 -10.52 -10.50
CA ILE A 204 4.22 -11.28 -11.50
C ILE A 204 3.17 -10.33 -12.04
N LEU A 205 3.16 -10.11 -13.35
CA LEU A 205 2.40 -9.01 -13.96
C LEU A 205 0.91 -9.33 -14.08
N VAL A 206 0.57 -10.60 -14.34
CA VAL A 206 -0.83 -11.00 -14.53
C VAL A 206 -1.08 -12.37 -13.92
N TYR A 207 -2.09 -12.46 -13.06
CA TYR A 207 -2.78 -13.71 -12.76
C TYR A 207 -4.03 -13.78 -13.65
N SER A 208 -3.98 -14.62 -14.69
CA SER A 208 -5.00 -14.62 -15.74
C SER A 208 -6.30 -15.26 -15.25
N LYS A 209 -7.43 -14.97 -15.94
CA LYS A 209 -8.71 -15.70 -15.70
C LYS A 209 -8.62 -17.21 -15.97
N LYS A 210 -7.54 -17.66 -16.62
CA LYS A 210 -7.22 -19.07 -16.85
C LYS A 210 -6.28 -19.62 -15.77
N ASN A 211 -6.11 -18.90 -14.66
CA ASN A 211 -5.25 -19.28 -13.54
C ASN A 211 -3.77 -19.41 -13.92
N GLU A 212 -3.29 -18.63 -14.89
CA GLU A 212 -1.87 -18.61 -15.29
C GLU A 212 -1.16 -17.45 -14.60
N LEU A 213 0.06 -17.69 -14.10
CA LEU A 213 0.96 -16.64 -13.62
C LEU A 213 1.86 -16.19 -14.77
N ARG A 214 1.67 -14.97 -15.24
CA ARG A 214 2.30 -14.46 -16.46
C ARG A 214 3.28 -13.33 -16.21
N PHE A 215 4.35 -13.35 -16.98
CA PHE A 215 5.29 -12.26 -17.16
C PHE A 215 5.49 -12.10 -18.68
N ASP A 216 4.88 -11.05 -19.25
CA ASP A 216 4.78 -10.85 -20.71
C ASP A 216 4.16 -12.05 -21.46
N ASP A 217 4.90 -12.64 -22.40
CA ASP A 217 4.52 -13.81 -23.18
C ASP A 217 4.90 -15.15 -22.51
N LEU A 218 5.47 -15.08 -21.31
CA LEU A 218 5.87 -16.22 -20.51
C LEU A 218 4.86 -16.53 -19.41
N CYS A 219 4.67 -17.82 -19.16
CA CYS A 219 3.87 -18.39 -18.11
C CYS A 219 4.77 -19.17 -17.17
N MET A 220 4.48 -19.10 -15.87
CA MET A 220 5.14 -19.93 -14.88
C MET A 220 4.68 -21.38 -15.05
N GLU A 221 5.63 -22.27 -15.36
CA GLU A 221 5.41 -23.69 -15.57
C GLU A 221 6.16 -24.49 -14.49
N ALA A 222 5.52 -25.54 -13.96
CA ALA A 222 6.18 -26.51 -13.12
C ALA A 222 6.16 -27.91 -13.73
N ASN A 223 7.33 -28.55 -13.73
CA ASN A 223 7.50 -29.92 -14.20
C ASN A 223 7.47 -30.93 -13.04
N ALA A 224 7.39 -32.22 -13.37
CA ALA A 224 7.34 -33.32 -12.41
C ALA A 224 8.52 -33.34 -11.41
N ASN A 225 9.66 -32.73 -11.75
CA ASN A 225 10.84 -32.61 -10.88
C ASN A 225 10.74 -31.43 -9.88
N SER A 226 9.54 -30.87 -9.67
CA SER A 226 9.26 -29.77 -8.73
C SER A 226 9.96 -28.44 -9.01
N ALA A 227 10.66 -28.30 -10.15
CA ALA A 227 11.29 -27.07 -10.58
C ALA A 227 10.26 -26.13 -11.25
N VAL A 228 10.18 -24.91 -10.75
CA VAL A 228 9.33 -23.83 -11.29
C VAL A 228 10.17 -22.96 -12.23
N LYS A 229 9.70 -22.75 -13.45
CA LYS A 229 10.41 -21.97 -14.49
C LYS A 229 9.45 -21.14 -15.33
N LEU A 230 9.93 -20.08 -15.95
CA LEU A 230 9.17 -19.36 -16.97
C LEU A 230 9.31 -20.08 -18.33
N GLN A 231 8.20 -20.32 -19.01
CA GLN A 231 8.13 -20.93 -20.35
C GLN A 231 7.10 -20.20 -21.20
N LYS A 232 7.14 -20.37 -22.52
CA LYS A 232 6.12 -19.81 -23.40
C LYS A 232 4.73 -20.29 -22.99
N CYS A 233 3.79 -19.36 -22.87
CA CYS A 233 2.41 -19.70 -22.53
C CYS A 233 1.81 -20.64 -23.58
N SER A 234 1.36 -21.82 -23.14
CA SER A 234 0.72 -22.82 -23.99
C SER A 234 -0.66 -23.24 -23.49
N GLY A 235 -1.11 -22.73 -22.34
CA GLY A 235 -2.39 -23.08 -21.71
C GLY A 235 -2.47 -24.54 -21.25
N ASN A 236 -1.33 -25.19 -21.05
CA ASN A 236 -1.28 -26.58 -20.58
C ASN A 236 -1.46 -26.62 -19.05
N GLU A 237 -1.88 -27.77 -18.50
CA GLU A 237 -2.11 -27.93 -17.05
C GLU A 237 -0.87 -27.71 -16.17
N LYS A 238 0.35 -27.78 -16.74
CA LYS A 238 1.60 -27.49 -16.02
C LYS A 238 1.82 -25.99 -15.76
N GLN A 239 0.98 -25.13 -16.36
CA GLN A 239 1.05 -23.67 -16.26
C GLN A 239 -0.11 -23.09 -15.44
N ILE A 240 -0.95 -23.95 -14.86
CA ILE A 240 -2.17 -23.56 -14.15
C ILE A 240 -1.94 -23.61 -12.64
N TRP A 241 -2.30 -22.53 -11.97
CA TRP A 241 -2.06 -22.29 -10.55
C TRP A 241 -3.34 -21.78 -9.87
N ASN A 242 -3.82 -22.49 -8.86
CA ASN A 242 -4.97 -22.06 -8.06
C ASN A 242 -4.48 -21.31 -6.82
N TYR A 243 -4.85 -20.03 -6.72
CA TYR A 243 -4.59 -19.22 -5.53
C TYR A 243 -5.72 -19.37 -4.51
N ASN A 244 -5.39 -19.73 -3.28
CA ASN A 244 -6.33 -19.70 -2.16
C ASN A 244 -6.13 -18.41 -1.35
N ASN A 245 -7.15 -17.55 -1.32
CA ASN A 245 -7.08 -16.27 -0.63
C ASN A 245 -7.15 -16.39 0.90
N GLU A 246 -7.64 -17.48 1.47
CA GLU A 246 -7.65 -17.69 2.92
C GLU A 246 -6.28 -18.15 3.41
N THR A 247 -5.73 -19.19 2.78
CA THR A 247 -4.44 -19.77 3.17
C THR A 247 -3.24 -19.02 2.62
N LYS A 248 -3.46 -18.13 1.63
CA LYS A 248 -2.44 -17.43 0.85
C LYS A 248 -1.51 -18.39 0.08
N GLN A 249 -2.01 -19.57 -0.31
CA GLN A 249 -1.21 -20.58 -0.99
C GLN A 249 -1.45 -20.58 -2.51
N MET A 250 -0.38 -20.81 -3.26
CA MET A 250 -0.41 -21.01 -4.71
C MET A 250 -0.24 -22.50 -5.01
N LYS A 251 -1.31 -23.18 -5.40
CA LYS A 251 -1.33 -24.62 -5.68
C LYS A 251 -1.22 -24.88 -7.18
N HIS A 252 -0.25 -25.70 -7.58
CA HIS A 252 -0.09 -26.14 -8.96
C HIS A 252 -1.11 -27.25 -9.28
N VAL A 253 -1.88 -27.07 -10.35
CA VAL A 253 -3.02 -27.98 -10.67
C VAL A 253 -2.55 -29.38 -11.01
N LYS A 254 -1.50 -29.54 -11.83
CA LYS A 254 -1.11 -30.89 -12.28
C LYS A 254 -0.50 -31.76 -11.18
N SER A 255 0.29 -31.17 -10.27
CA SER A 255 0.97 -31.94 -9.22
C SER A 255 0.26 -31.91 -7.88
N GLU A 256 -0.77 -31.07 -7.73
CA GLU A 256 -1.49 -30.85 -6.47
C GLU A 256 -0.58 -30.35 -5.32
N GLN A 257 0.60 -29.84 -5.65
CA GLN A 257 1.59 -29.31 -4.71
C GLN A 257 1.54 -27.78 -4.64
N CYS A 258 2.00 -27.23 -3.52
CA CYS A 258 2.05 -25.79 -3.32
C CYS A 258 3.43 -25.23 -3.66
N MET A 259 3.45 -24.05 -4.28
CA MET A 259 4.64 -23.27 -4.51
C MET A 259 5.22 -22.80 -3.17
N ALA A 260 6.51 -23.01 -2.99
CA ALA A 260 7.25 -22.55 -1.83
C ALA A 260 8.59 -21.93 -2.22
N THR A 261 9.11 -21.05 -1.37
CA THR A 261 10.49 -20.60 -1.47
C THR A 261 11.43 -21.65 -0.88
N ASP A 262 12.50 -21.96 -1.62
CA ASP A 262 13.56 -22.86 -1.16
C ASP A 262 14.50 -22.10 -0.22
N LYS A 263 14.45 -22.44 1.07
CA LYS A 263 15.28 -21.81 2.10
C LYS A 263 16.77 -22.18 2.00
N THR A 264 17.11 -23.23 1.25
CA THR A 264 18.47 -23.77 1.17
C THR A 264 19.28 -23.24 -0.01
N LYS A 265 18.61 -22.56 -0.96
CA LYS A 265 19.21 -22.01 -2.18
C LYS A 265 19.18 -20.48 -2.18
N SER A 266 19.73 -19.90 -3.25
CA SER A 266 19.73 -18.47 -3.50
C SER A 266 18.32 -17.85 -3.35
N PRO A 267 18.22 -16.61 -2.85
CA PRO A 267 16.95 -15.89 -2.73
C PRO A 267 16.11 -15.96 -4.00
N GLY A 268 14.81 -16.26 -3.84
CA GLY A 268 13.87 -16.33 -4.97
C GLY A 268 13.82 -17.66 -5.72
N HIS A 269 14.54 -18.70 -5.30
CA HIS A 269 14.35 -20.04 -5.87
C HIS A 269 13.00 -20.63 -5.45
N LEU A 270 12.20 -21.03 -6.43
CA LEU A 270 10.85 -21.56 -6.24
C LEU A 270 10.82 -23.06 -6.45
N ILE A 271 10.18 -23.77 -5.52
CA ILE A 271 10.01 -25.23 -5.55
C ILE A 271 8.55 -25.62 -5.32
N LEU A 272 8.20 -26.84 -5.74
CA LEU A 272 6.93 -27.46 -5.37
C LEU A 272 7.10 -28.44 -4.21
N VAL A 273 6.26 -28.30 -3.21
CA VAL A 273 6.22 -29.15 -2.01
C VAL A 273 4.79 -29.44 -1.61
N SER A 274 4.56 -30.45 -0.78
CA SER A 274 3.22 -30.73 -0.24
C SER A 274 2.64 -29.49 0.46
N CYS A 275 1.39 -29.19 0.15
CA CYS A 275 0.66 -28.09 0.78
C CYS A 275 0.50 -28.35 2.28
N LYS A 276 1.06 -27.47 3.11
CA LYS A 276 0.96 -27.60 4.57
C LYS A 276 -0.19 -26.72 5.08
N GLN A 277 -0.99 -27.22 6.01
CA GLN A 277 -2.17 -26.51 6.49
C GLN A 277 -1.85 -25.37 7.49
N GLU A 278 -0.73 -25.42 8.22
CA GLU A 278 -0.43 -24.39 9.23
C GLU A 278 1.02 -23.86 9.23
N ASN A 279 1.11 -22.54 9.38
CA ASN A 279 2.27 -21.73 9.76
C ASN A 279 3.57 -21.82 8.94
N ASN A 280 3.52 -22.30 7.69
CA ASN A 280 4.71 -22.30 6.84
C ASN A 280 4.81 -21.03 6.00
N ALA A 281 5.50 -20.02 6.52
CA ALA A 281 5.63 -18.71 5.89
C ALA A 281 6.27 -18.76 4.48
N ASN A 282 7.00 -19.82 4.13
CA ASN A 282 7.59 -19.98 2.80
C ASN A 282 6.58 -20.45 1.72
N GLN A 283 5.34 -20.79 2.08
CA GLN A 283 4.25 -21.14 1.16
C GLN A 283 3.18 -20.04 1.06
N ARG A 284 3.40 -18.89 1.69
CA ARG A 284 2.45 -17.77 1.70
C ARG A 284 2.84 -16.73 0.65
N TRP A 285 1.90 -16.45 -0.25
CA TRP A 285 2.04 -15.52 -1.36
C TRP A 285 1.00 -14.42 -1.21
N TYR A 286 1.44 -13.17 -1.25
CA TYR A 286 0.57 -12.02 -1.25
C TYR A 286 0.54 -11.46 -2.67
N LEU A 287 -0.66 -11.25 -3.19
CA LEU A 287 -0.88 -10.70 -4.53
C LEU A 287 -1.66 -9.39 -4.37
N GLU A 288 -1.15 -8.34 -5.01
CA GLU A 288 -1.83 -7.05 -5.11
C GLU A 288 -2.36 -6.89 -6.54
N GLN A 289 -3.62 -6.50 -6.70
CA GLN A 289 -4.13 -6.16 -8.02
C GLN A 289 -3.41 -4.91 -8.54
N ALA A 290 -2.58 -5.10 -9.56
CA ALA A 290 -2.09 -3.99 -10.36
C ALA A 290 -3.27 -3.47 -11.21
N VAL A 291 -3.79 -2.29 -10.87
CA VAL A 291 -4.61 -1.54 -11.82
C VAL A 291 -3.64 -1.08 -12.92
N LEU A 292 -3.66 -1.77 -14.05
CA LEU A 292 -3.02 -1.31 -15.27
C LEU A 292 -3.75 -0.03 -15.68
N THR A 293 -3.12 1.12 -15.40
CA THR A 293 -3.52 2.42 -15.94
C THR A 293 -3.17 2.52 -17.39
#